data_AF-A0A6N7ARA9-F1
#
_entry.id   AF-A0A6N7ARA9-F1
#
_cell.length_a   1.000
_cell.length_b   1.000
_cell.length_c   1.000
_cell.angle_alpha   90.00
_cell.angle_beta   90.00
_cell.angle_gamma   90.00
#
_symmetry.space_group_name_H-M   'P 1'
#
loop_
_entity.id
_entity.type
_entity.pdbx_description
1 polymer ?
#
loop_
_entity_poly.entity_id
_entity_poly.type
_entity_poly.pdbx_seq_one_letter_code
_entity_poly.pdbx_strand_id
1 'polypeptide(L)'
;MGTDIKELKKLAKKFTPEQIEGCITQQIETGENICLKDQSAEKIINELSGAEYIKRLVDRGMSLADALRELARRMRQAQGGK
;
A
#
# COMPACT_ATOMS: atom_id res chain seq x y z
N MET A 1 3.50 2.02 14.01
CA MET A 1 3.89 2.87 12.86
C MET A 1 2.65 3.29 12.09
N GLY A 2 2.51 4.56 11.73
CA GLY A 2 1.39 5.06 10.92
C GLY A 2 1.73 5.02 9.44
N THR A 3 0.86 4.41 8.64
CA THR A 3 0.96 4.39 7.17
C THR A 3 0.64 5.77 6.62
N ASP A 4 1.49 6.32 5.75
CA ASP A 4 1.31 7.68 5.23
C ASP A 4 0.29 7.69 4.08
N ILE A 5 -0.93 8.15 4.38
CA ILE A 5 -2.05 8.17 3.42
C ILE A 5 -1.70 8.96 2.15
N LYS A 6 -0.83 9.98 2.26
CA LYS A 6 -0.39 10.76 1.09
C LYS A 6 0.44 9.91 0.14
N GLU A 7 1.37 9.13 0.66
CA GLU A 7 2.20 8.24 -0.16
C GLU A 7 1.38 7.09 -0.74
N LEU A 8 0.46 6.48 0.02
CA LEU A 8 -0.47 5.48 -0.51
C LEU A 8 -1.25 5.98 -1.73
N LYS A 9 -1.79 7.20 -1.62
CA LYS A 9 -2.56 7.83 -2.70
C LYS A 9 -1.71 8.10 -3.93
N LYS A 10 -0.44 8.47 -3.74
CA LYS A 10 0.53 8.75 -4.80
C LYS A 10 0.95 7.47 -5.50
N LEU A 11 1.23 6.40 -4.75
CA LEU A 11 1.57 5.08 -5.28
C LEU A 11 0.42 4.48 -6.09
N ALA A 12 -0.79 4.46 -5.53
CA ALA A 12 -1.98 3.94 -6.21
C ALA A 12 -2.36 4.72 -7.49
N LYS A 13 -1.94 5.98 -7.61
CA LYS A 13 -2.11 6.76 -8.84
C LYS A 13 -1.01 6.53 -9.87
N LYS A 14 0.21 6.24 -9.41
CA LYS A 14 1.41 6.18 -10.24
C LYS A 14 1.67 4.79 -10.81
N PHE A 15 1.31 3.75 -10.07
CA PHE A 15 1.66 2.36 -10.38
C PHE A 15 0.41 1.46 -10.50
N THR A 16 0.50 0.43 -11.34
CA THR A 16 -0.51 -0.64 -11.41
C THR A 16 -0.35 -1.62 -10.23
N PRO A 17 -1.37 -2.46 -9.93
CA PRO A 17 -1.23 -3.49 -8.91
C PRO A 17 0.00 -4.37 -9.10
N GLU A 18 0.25 -4.82 -10.33
CA GLU A 18 1.36 -5.72 -10.68
C GLU A 18 2.72 -5.03 -10.49
N GLN A 19 2.80 -3.73 -10.77
CA GLN A 19 4.01 -2.94 -10.50
C GLN A 19 4.27 -2.78 -9.01
N ILE A 20 3.21 -2.60 -8.21
CA ILE A 20 3.32 -2.50 -6.76
C ILE A 20 3.75 -3.85 -6.17
N GLU A 21 3.16 -4.96 -6.62
CA GLU A 21 3.60 -6.32 -6.24
C GLU A 21 5.08 -6.55 -6.59
N GLY A 22 5.51 -6.15 -7.79
CA GLY A 22 6.91 -6.23 -8.18
C GLY A 22 7.85 -5.46 -7.24
N CYS A 23 7.43 -4.27 -6.79
CA CYS A 23 8.18 -3.50 -5.80
C CYS A 23 8.21 -4.15 -4.40
N ILE A 24 7.13 -4.83 -4.00
CA ILE A 24 7.11 -5.60 -2.74
C ILE A 24 8.12 -6.74 -2.82
N THR A 25 8.10 -7.50 -3.92
CA THR A 25 9.02 -8.61 -4.15
C THR A 25 10.47 -8.14 -4.17
N GLN A 26 10.78 -7.08 -4.94
CA GLN A 26 12.13 -6.50 -4.97
C GLN A 26 12.60 -6.06 -3.57
N GLN A 27 11.75 -5.36 -2.81
CA GLN A 27 12.12 -4.93 -1.46
C GLN A 27 12.43 -6.12 -0.53
N ILE A 28 11.73 -7.24 -0.68
CA ILE A 28 11.95 -8.46 0.12
C ILE A 28 13.24 -9.16 -0.31
N GLU A 29 13.50 -9.27 -1.60
CA GLU A 29 14.62 -10.03 -2.14
C GLU A 29 15.95 -9.27 -2.09
N THR A 30 15.95 -7.98 -2.41
CA THR A 30 17.16 -7.18 -2.57
C THR A 30 17.32 -6.11 -1.49
N GLY A 31 16.25 -5.80 -0.75
CA GLY A 31 16.22 -4.67 0.18
C GLY A 31 16.04 -3.31 -0.51
N GLU A 32 15.90 -3.28 -1.83
CA GLU A 32 15.74 -2.06 -2.63
C GLU A 32 14.50 -2.15 -3.54
N ASN A 33 13.87 -1.02 -3.85
CA ASN A 33 12.78 -0.97 -4.83
C ASN A 33 12.67 0.41 -5.49
N ILE A 34 11.99 0.47 -6.63
CA ILE A 34 11.81 1.72 -7.40
C ILE A 34 10.59 2.55 -6.97
N CYS A 35 9.63 1.94 -6.27
CA CYS A 35 8.36 2.56 -5.91
C CYS A 35 8.50 3.52 -4.72
N LEU A 36 9.34 3.17 -3.75
CA LEU A 36 9.55 3.87 -2.49
C LEU A 36 11.03 3.78 -2.10
N LYS A 37 11.66 4.91 -1.83
CA LYS A 37 13.06 5.00 -1.41
C LYS A 37 13.16 5.63 -0.02
N ASP A 38 14.28 5.38 0.67
CA ASP A 38 14.65 6.05 1.91
C ASP A 38 13.74 5.80 3.12
N GLN A 39 13.18 4.59 3.24
CA GLN A 39 12.41 4.17 4.42
C GLN A 39 12.85 2.78 4.90
N SER A 40 12.50 2.40 6.14
CA SER A 40 12.76 1.04 6.61
C SER A 40 12.00 0.01 5.78
N ALA A 41 12.57 -1.17 5.57
CA ALA A 41 11.95 -2.24 4.78
C ALA A 41 10.51 -2.55 5.25
N GLU A 42 10.28 -2.61 6.56
CA GLU A 42 8.94 -2.82 7.13
C GLU A 42 7.95 -1.71 6.71
N LYS A 43 8.38 -0.45 6.73
CA LYS A 43 7.52 0.68 6.36
C LYS A 43 7.24 0.70 4.86
N ILE A 44 8.24 0.38 4.03
CA ILE A 44 8.09 0.23 2.58
C ILE A 44 7.07 -0.86 2.26
N ILE A 45 7.23 -2.06 2.84
CA ILE A 45 6.34 -3.19 2.59
C ILE A 45 4.90 -2.84 2.99
N ASN A 46 4.72 -2.19 4.14
CA ASN A 46 3.40 -1.78 4.62
C ASN A 46 2.73 -0.74 3.70
N GLU A 47 3.49 0.25 3.22
CA GLU A 47 2.98 1.27 2.28
C GLU A 47 2.65 0.68 0.90
N LEU A 48 3.51 -0.19 0.36
CA LEU A 48 3.24 -0.86 -0.91
C LEU A 48 2.01 -1.78 -0.80
N SER A 49 1.92 -2.59 0.25
CA SER A 49 0.77 -3.49 0.47
C SER A 49 -0.54 -2.71 0.61
N GLY A 50 -0.53 -1.57 1.31
CA GLY A 50 -1.69 -0.70 1.40
C GLY A 50 -2.09 -0.09 0.05
N ALA A 51 -1.12 0.33 -0.75
CA ALA A 51 -1.36 0.92 -2.07
C ALA A 51 -1.92 -0.11 -3.06
N GLU A 52 -1.38 -1.32 -3.03
CA GLU A 52 -1.84 -2.45 -3.83
C GLU A 52 -3.30 -2.79 -3.54
N TYR A 53 -3.65 -2.90 -2.25
CA TYR A 53 -5.02 -3.16 -1.82
C TYR A 53 -5.99 -2.07 -2.30
N ILE A 54 -5.63 -0.80 -2.14
CA ILE A 54 -6.44 0.33 -2.65
C ILE A 54 -6.63 0.21 -4.16
N LYS A 55 -5.55 -0.08 -4.90
CA LYS A 55 -5.59 -0.15 -6.35
C LYS A 55 -6.52 -1.26 -6.85
N ARG A 56 -6.45 -2.45 -6.23
CA ARG A 56 -7.36 -3.57 -6.52
C ARG A 56 -8.84 -3.21 -6.28
N LEU A 57 -9.14 -2.42 -5.25
CA LEU A 57 -10.51 -1.95 -5.00
C LEU A 57 -10.98 -0.94 -6.05
N VAL A 58 -10.09 -0.02 -6.43
CA VAL A 58 -10.38 0.98 -7.45
C VAL A 58 -10.62 0.33 -8.82
N ASP A 59 -9.80 -0.66 -9.19
CA ASP A 59 -9.96 -1.38 -10.45
C ASP A 59 -11.26 -2.22 -10.49
N ARG A 60 -11.85 -2.53 -9.34
CA ARG A 60 -13.19 -3.14 -9.21
C ARG A 60 -14.34 -2.14 -9.25
N GLY A 61 -14.05 -0.86 -9.51
CA GLY A 61 -15.04 0.22 -9.64
C GLY A 61 -15.31 1.00 -8.35
N MET A 62 -14.56 0.78 -7.27
CA MET A 62 -14.68 1.57 -6.04
C MET A 62 -14.02 2.94 -6.20
N SER A 63 -14.62 4.00 -5.64
CA SER A 63 -13.96 5.30 -5.58
C SER A 63 -12.72 5.26 -4.69
N LEU A 64 -11.68 6.00 -5.04
CA LEU A 64 -10.44 6.08 -4.27
C LEU A 64 -10.66 6.46 -2.79
N ALA A 65 -11.65 7.32 -2.52
CA ALA A 65 -12.01 7.71 -1.16
C ALA A 65 -12.60 6.55 -0.34
N ASP A 66 -13.44 5.72 -0.96
CA ASP A 66 -14.05 4.57 -0.30
C ASP A 66 -13.04 3.43 -0.13
N ALA A 67 -12.14 3.23 -1.10
CA ALA A 67 -11.04 2.29 -0.98
C ALA A 67 -10.10 2.64 0.19
N LEU A 68 -9.81 3.93 0.38
CA LEU A 68 -9.05 4.42 1.54
C LEU A 68 -9.79 4.22 2.87
N ARG A 69 -11.10 4.45 2.92
CA ARG A 69 -11.92 4.19 4.11
C ARG A 69 -11.93 2.70 4.47
N GLU A 70 -12.04 1.83 3.46
CA GLU A 70 -12.05 0.39 3.66
C GLU A 70 -10.70 -0.12 4.16
N LEU A 71 -9.58 0.37 3.60
CA LEU A 71 -8.25 0.08 4.14
C LEU A 71 -8.15 0.51 5.61
N ALA A 72 -8.55 1.74 5.94
CA ALA A 72 -8.52 2.22 7.31
C ALA A 72 -9.41 1.38 8.26
N ARG A 73 -10.57 0.91 7.77
CA ARG A 73 -11.46 0.00 8.51
C ARG A 73 -10.79 -1.33 8.80
N ARG A 74 -10.09 -1.92 7.82
CA ARG A 74 -9.33 -3.17 8.00
C ARG A 74 -8.17 -3.02 8.97
N MET A 75 -7.42 -1.92 8.86
CA MET A 75 -6.31 -1.65 9.78
C MET A 75 -6.78 -1.51 11.23
N ARG A 76 -7.94 -0.88 11.47
CA ARG A 76 -8.52 -0.82 12.83
C ARG A 76 -8.95 -2.19 13.34
N GLN A 77 -9.52 -3.04 12.50
CA GLN A 77 -9.90 -4.41 12.89
C GLN A 77 -8.67 -5.27 13.21
N ALA A 78 -7.61 -5.17 12.40
CA ALA A 78 -6.36 -5.90 12.65
C ALA A 78 -5.66 -5.46 13.94
N GLN A 79 -5.78 -4.18 14.32
CA GLN A 79 -5.21 -3.65 15.58
C GLN A 79 -6.13 -3.85 16.79
N GLY A 80 -7.43 -4.07 16.57
CA GLY A 80 -8.46 -4.22 17.61
C GLY A 80 -8.72 -5.66 18.05
N GLY A 81 -7.93 -6.63 17.56
CA GLY A 81 -7.98 -8.02 18.02
C GLY A 81 -7.31 -8.20 19.38
N LYS A 82 -8.02 -7.82 20.44
CA LYS A 82 -7.83 -8.33 21.81
C LYS A 82 -9.11 -9.00 22.26
#